data_AF-A0A973YHG6-F1
#
_entry.id   AF-A0A973YHG6-F1
#
_cell.length_a   1.000
_cell.length_b   1.000
_cell.length_c   1.000
_cell.angle_alpha   90.00
_cell.angle_beta   90.00
_cell.angle_gamma   90.00
#
_symmetry.space_group_name_H-M   'P 1'
#
loop_
_entity.id
_entity.type
_entity.pdbx_description
1 polymer ?
#
loop_
_entity_poly.entity_id
_entity_poly.type
_entity_poly.pdbx_seq_one_letter_code
_entity_poly.pdbx_strand_id
1 'polypeptide(L)'
;MSVPSPELPGRFLQPAFYRGYGQPAPSHPRYRTTNQTYGSRAPTVHELPTCFRVISHKFSDHLGPSGMYRNNSLNTSLEKSHVTGPDNFITAYEHLDFHPSYNPSGPSHCRD
;
A
#
# COMPACT_ATOMS: atom_id res chain seq x y z
N MET A 1 20.51 -22.69 21.05
CA MET A 1 19.06 -22.41 21.10
C MET A 1 18.86 -21.00 20.61
N SER A 2 18.12 -20.79 19.51
CA SER A 2 17.84 -19.44 19.01
C SER A 2 16.87 -18.73 19.95
N VAL A 3 17.26 -17.55 20.43
CA VAL A 3 16.41 -16.72 21.28
C VAL A 3 15.20 -16.24 20.47
N PRO A 4 13.97 -16.33 20.99
CA PRO A 4 12.79 -15.77 20.32
C PRO A 4 12.97 -14.28 20.07
N SER A 5 12.54 -13.79 18.90
CA SER A 5 12.57 -12.36 18.59
C SER A 5 11.71 -11.58 19.61
N PRO A 6 12.15 -10.39 20.08
CA PRO A 6 11.34 -9.56 20.99
C PRO A 6 10.00 -9.12 20.40
N GLU A 7 9.89 -9.09 19.06
CA GLU A 7 8.68 -8.75 18.32
C GLU A 7 7.72 -9.94 18.11
N LEU A 8 7.99 -11.10 18.72
CA LEU A 8 7.15 -12.28 18.56
C LEU A 8 5.83 -12.11 19.32
N PRO A 9 4.65 -12.21 18.67
CA PRO A 9 3.37 -12.12 19.36
C PRO A 9 3.27 -13.12 20.51
N GLY A 10 2.74 -12.68 21.66
CA GLY A 10 2.67 -13.48 22.89
C GLY A 10 1.98 -14.85 22.73
N ARG A 11 1.06 -14.99 21.76
CA ARG A 11 0.43 -16.27 21.42
C ARG A 11 1.43 -17.38 21.06
N PHE A 12 2.57 -17.03 20.45
CA PHE A 12 3.60 -18.00 20.09
C PHE A 12 4.56 -18.32 21.23
N LEU A 13 4.52 -17.56 22.33
CA LEU A 13 5.30 -17.83 23.54
C LEU A 13 4.56 -18.75 24.51
N GLN A 14 3.23 -18.85 24.39
CA GLN A 14 2.37 -19.56 25.33
C GLN A 14 1.52 -20.61 24.61
N PRO A 15 2.09 -21.77 24.22
CA PRO A 15 1.37 -22.83 23.51
C PRO A 15 0.14 -23.36 24.27
N ALA A 16 0.18 -23.28 25.61
CA ALA A 16 -0.92 -23.73 26.48
C ALA A 16 -2.23 -22.94 26.30
N PHE A 17 -2.18 -21.76 25.67
CA PHE A 17 -3.38 -20.95 25.42
C PHE A 17 -4.25 -21.51 24.27
N TYR A 18 -3.67 -22.32 23.39
CA TYR A 18 -4.39 -22.95 22.28
C TYR A 18 -5.26 -24.10 22.80
N ARG A 19 -6.58 -23.96 22.62
CA ARG A 19 -7.58 -24.97 22.98
C ARG A 19 -7.98 -25.79 21.76
N GLY A 20 -8.50 -27.00 21.98
CA GLY A 20 -9.02 -27.86 20.92
C GLY A 20 -8.00 -28.78 20.25
N TYR A 21 -6.72 -28.67 20.64
CA TYR A 21 -5.69 -29.64 20.32
C TYR A 21 -5.47 -30.56 21.51
N GLY A 22 -5.02 -31.79 21.24
CA GLY A 22 -4.78 -32.75 22.32
C GLY A 22 -6.09 -33.40 22.76
N GLN A 23 -6.29 -34.63 22.28
CA GLN A 23 -7.39 -35.56 22.61
C GLN A 23 -8.82 -35.01 22.46
N PRO A 24 -9.57 -35.47 21.43
CA PRO A 24 -11.02 -35.45 21.50
C PRO A 24 -11.50 -36.20 22.76
N ALA A 25 -12.75 -35.94 23.19
CA ALA A 25 -13.44 -36.74 24.19
C ALA A 25 -13.15 -38.25 24.01
N PRO A 26 -12.99 -39.04 25.09
CA PRO A 26 -12.43 -40.38 25.04
C PRO A 26 -13.11 -41.24 23.96
N SER A 27 -12.45 -41.35 22.80
CA SER A 27 -12.91 -42.19 21.71
C SER A 27 -12.47 -43.62 21.99
N HIS A 28 -13.39 -44.56 21.90
CA HIS A 28 -13.11 -45.97 22.10
C HIS A 28 -11.93 -46.41 21.19
N PRO A 29 -10.88 -47.09 21.71
CA PRO A 29 -9.67 -47.41 20.95
C PRO A 29 -9.89 -48.16 19.64
N ARG A 30 -10.92 -49.02 19.56
CA ARG A 30 -11.32 -49.74 18.32
C ARG A 30 -12.02 -48.87 17.26
N TYR A 31 -12.52 -47.69 17.61
CA TYR A 31 -13.27 -46.81 16.71
C TYR A 31 -12.47 -45.53 16.43
N ARG A 32 -11.27 -45.70 15.89
CA ARG A 32 -10.42 -44.60 15.42
C ARG A 32 -10.46 -44.46 13.91
N THR A 33 -10.56 -43.23 13.43
CA THR A 33 -10.43 -42.89 12.00
C THR A 33 -9.13 -42.16 11.76
N THR A 34 -8.63 -42.21 10.52
CA THR A 34 -7.39 -41.49 10.12
C THR A 34 -7.53 -39.98 10.25
N ASN A 35 -8.73 -39.44 10.05
CA ASN A 35 -9.00 -38.01 10.21
C ASN A 35 -8.81 -37.53 11.66
N GLN A 36 -9.01 -38.41 12.65
CA GLN A 36 -8.77 -38.09 14.06
C GLN A 36 -7.29 -37.88 14.39
N THR A 37 -6.35 -38.24 13.50
CA THR A 37 -4.92 -37.95 13.70
C THR A 37 -4.63 -36.46 13.55
N TYR A 38 -5.32 -35.76 12.66
CA TYR A 38 -5.19 -34.31 12.49
C TYR A 38 -5.73 -33.57 13.73
N GLY A 39 -4.97 -32.62 14.27
CA GLY A 39 -5.35 -31.88 15.48
C GLY A 39 -5.26 -32.67 16.81
N SER A 40 -4.94 -33.97 16.76
CA SER A 40 -4.86 -34.82 17.97
C SER A 40 -3.74 -34.46 18.94
N ARG A 41 -2.71 -33.74 18.47
CA ARG A 41 -1.51 -33.36 19.22
C ARG A 41 -1.52 -31.85 19.48
N ALA A 42 -1.24 -31.48 20.72
CA ALA A 42 -1.07 -30.08 21.10
C ALA A 42 0.26 -29.51 20.56
N PRO A 43 0.28 -28.26 20.11
CA PRO A 43 1.49 -27.61 19.64
C PRO A 43 2.51 -27.42 20.78
N THR A 44 3.78 -27.60 20.47
CA THR A 44 4.90 -27.44 21.42
C THR A 44 5.80 -26.26 21.07
N VAL A 45 6.61 -25.79 22.01
CA VAL A 45 7.54 -24.64 21.82
C VAL A 45 8.52 -24.87 20.66
N HIS A 46 8.85 -26.12 20.33
CA HIS A 46 9.76 -26.47 19.25
C HIS A 46 9.11 -26.47 17.86
N GLU A 47 7.78 -26.47 17.79
CA GLU A 47 7.01 -26.41 16.54
C GLU A 47 6.62 -24.97 16.18
N LEU A 48 6.73 -24.04 17.12
CA LEU A 48 6.37 -22.64 16.94
C LEU A 48 7.50 -21.84 16.28
N PRO A 49 7.17 -20.80 15.49
CA PRO A 49 8.16 -19.97 14.84
C PRO A 49 8.91 -19.10 15.84
N THR A 50 10.20 -18.89 15.61
CA THR A 50 11.06 -18.00 16.42
C THR A 50 10.95 -16.53 16.02
N CYS A 51 10.40 -16.24 14.84
CA CYS A 51 10.10 -14.90 14.35
C CYS A 51 8.77 -14.87 13.58
N PHE A 52 8.06 -13.74 13.64
CA PHE A 52 6.79 -13.55 12.96
C PHE A 52 6.78 -12.17 12.30
N ARG A 53 6.86 -12.14 10.96
CA ARG A 53 6.92 -10.91 10.17
C ARG A 53 5.63 -10.77 9.37
N VAL A 54 4.69 -9.98 9.89
CA VAL A 54 3.43 -9.69 9.19
C VAL A 54 3.45 -8.29 8.61
N ILE A 55 2.82 -8.16 7.45
CA ILE A 55 2.56 -6.88 6.81
C ILE A 55 1.34 -6.26 7.50
N SER A 56 1.51 -5.08 8.08
CA SER A 56 0.41 -4.33 8.67
C SER A 56 -0.49 -3.77 7.56
N HIS A 57 -1.78 -4.09 7.63
CA HIS A 57 -2.79 -3.52 6.73
C HIS A 57 -3.45 -2.25 7.29
N LYS A 58 -3.04 -1.75 8.47
CA LYS A 58 -3.67 -0.59 9.14
C LYS A 58 -3.84 0.64 8.23
N PHE A 59 -2.85 0.93 7.40
CA PHE A 59 -2.93 2.05 6.45
C PHE A 59 -4.00 1.79 5.37
N SER A 60 -3.96 0.62 4.75
CA SER A 60 -4.91 0.22 3.71
C SER A 60 -6.33 0.07 4.27
N ASP A 61 -6.50 -0.47 5.47
CA ASP A 61 -7.80 -0.61 6.14
C ASP A 61 -8.42 0.76 6.45
N HIS A 62 -7.60 1.78 6.72
CA HIS A 62 -8.06 3.14 6.93
C HIS A 62 -8.56 3.79 5.63
N LEU A 63 -7.88 3.56 4.51
CA LEU A 63 -8.20 4.18 3.20
C LEU A 63 -9.17 3.36 2.34
N GLY A 64 -9.26 2.05 2.55
CA GLY A 64 -10.17 1.15 1.83
C GLY A 64 -11.64 1.60 1.89
N PRO A 65 -12.16 2.06 3.04
CA PRO A 65 -13.51 2.62 3.17
C PRO A 65 -13.75 3.89 2.34
N SER A 66 -12.70 4.66 2.00
CA SER A 66 -12.83 5.90 1.22
C SER A 66 -13.20 5.64 -0.26
N GLY A 67 -13.14 4.38 -0.72
CA GLY A 67 -13.54 3.99 -2.06
C GLY A 67 -12.58 4.44 -3.16
N MET A 68 -13.07 4.43 -4.40
CA MET A 68 -12.27 4.79 -5.57
C MET A 68 -12.08 6.30 -5.66
N TYR A 69 -10.82 6.74 -5.77
CA TYR A 69 -10.49 8.14 -5.99
C TYR A 69 -11.14 8.67 -7.28
N ARG A 70 -11.69 9.90 -7.21
CA ARG A 70 -12.18 10.66 -8.37
C ARG A 70 -11.54 12.04 -8.35
N ASN A 71 -11.02 12.46 -9.50
CA ASN A 71 -10.54 13.81 -9.67
C ASN A 71 -11.70 14.73 -10.06
N ASN A 72 -12.04 15.69 -9.20
CA ASN A 72 -13.07 16.72 -9.43
C ASN A 72 -12.45 18.13 -9.59
N SER A 73 -11.14 18.25 -9.81
CA SER A 73 -10.49 19.55 -10.00
C SER A 73 -10.67 20.08 -11.42
N LEU A 74 -10.61 21.41 -11.55
CA LEU A 74 -10.54 22.08 -12.85
C LEU A 74 -9.08 22.11 -13.33
N ASN A 75 -8.85 21.93 -14.63
CA ASN A 75 -7.54 22.20 -15.21
C ASN A 75 -7.30 23.71 -15.28
N THR A 76 -6.39 24.21 -14.44
CA THR A 76 -5.96 25.62 -14.42
C THR A 76 -4.54 25.81 -14.94
N SER A 77 -3.93 24.78 -15.54
CA SER A 77 -2.59 24.92 -16.12
C SER A 77 -2.65 25.91 -17.27
N LEU A 78 -1.87 26.99 -17.18
CA LEU A 78 -1.62 27.86 -18.32
C LEU A 78 -0.74 27.12 -19.33
N GLU A 79 -0.94 27.41 -20.61
CA GLU A 79 -0.10 26.90 -21.68
C GLU A 79 1.36 27.30 -21.40
N LYS A 80 2.28 26.33 -21.52
CA LYS A 80 3.72 26.53 -21.30
C LYS A 80 4.49 26.66 -22.60
N SER A 81 3.79 26.87 -23.71
CA SER A 81 4.48 26.98 -25.00
C SER A 81 5.36 28.22 -24.96
N HIS A 82 6.52 28.14 -25.62
CA HIS A 82 7.40 29.29 -25.76
C HIS A 82 6.71 30.44 -26.54
N VAL A 83 5.63 30.16 -27.27
CA VAL A 83 4.93 31.13 -28.14
C VAL A 83 3.66 31.69 -27.48
N THR A 84 3.04 30.98 -26.54
CA THR A 84 1.80 31.37 -25.85
C THR A 84 1.93 31.14 -24.34
N GLY A 85 3.13 31.34 -23.80
CA GLY A 85 3.41 31.22 -22.38
C GLY A 85 2.71 32.32 -21.56
N PRO A 86 2.82 32.27 -20.23
CA PRO A 86 2.31 33.32 -19.34
C PRO A 86 2.85 34.72 -19.65
N ASP A 87 4.04 34.81 -20.25
CA ASP A 87 4.66 36.06 -20.68
C ASP A 87 4.10 36.56 -22.04
N ASN A 88 3.14 35.84 -22.64
CA ASN A 88 2.65 36.04 -24.02
C ASN A 88 1.12 36.15 -24.10
N PHE A 89 0.44 36.31 -22.96
CA PHE A 89 -0.99 36.59 -22.98
C PHE A 89 -1.19 38.00 -23.53
N ILE A 90 -1.66 38.10 -24.78
CA ILE A 90 -2.16 39.36 -25.35
C ILE A 90 -3.41 39.73 -24.53
N THR A 91 -3.21 40.53 -23.49
CA THR A 91 -4.31 41.09 -22.73
C THR A 91 -4.94 42.21 -23.56
N ALA A 92 -6.24 42.46 -23.38
CA ALA A 92 -6.93 43.54 -24.09
C ALA A 92 -6.37 44.96 -23.80
N TYR A 93 -5.42 45.07 -22.87
CA TYR A 93 -4.74 46.31 -22.48
C TYR A 93 -3.30 46.43 -23.03
N GLU A 94 -2.59 45.31 -23.27
CA GLU A 94 -1.23 45.31 -23.84
C GLU A 94 -1.26 44.77 -25.29
N HIS A 95 -1.79 45.56 -26.21
CA HIS A 95 -1.80 45.21 -27.65
C HIS A 95 -0.48 45.55 -28.37
N LEU A 96 0.46 46.21 -27.69
CA LEU A 96 1.70 46.71 -28.29
C LEU A 96 2.95 45.95 -27.84
N ASP A 97 2.81 45.06 -26.85
CA ASP A 97 3.91 44.25 -26.33
C ASP A 97 3.98 42.94 -27.10
N PHE A 98 4.58 43.02 -28.29
CA PHE A 98 4.84 41.84 -29.12
C PHE A 98 5.86 40.94 -28.44
N HIS A 99 5.62 39.63 -28.52
CA HIS A 99 6.50 38.61 -27.96
C HIS A 99 7.97 38.77 -28.43
N PRO A 100 9.00 38.56 -27.59
CA PRO A 100 10.40 38.74 -27.99
C PRO A 100 10.88 37.90 -29.19
N SER A 101 10.16 36.84 -29.58
CA SER A 101 10.44 36.10 -30.82
C SER A 101 9.85 36.75 -32.07
N TYR A 102 8.94 37.72 -31.93
CA TYR A 102 8.35 38.46 -33.04
C TYR A 102 9.35 39.47 -33.60
N ASN A 103 9.78 39.24 -34.84
CA ASN A 103 10.65 40.13 -35.57
C ASN A 103 9.88 40.74 -36.74
N PRO A 104 9.53 42.04 -36.73
CA PRO A 104 8.83 42.68 -37.85
C PRO A 104 9.73 42.87 -39.09
N SER A 105 11.04 42.68 -38.94
CA SER A 105 12.05 42.92 -39.99
C SER A 105 12.65 41.63 -40.57
N GLY A 106 12.18 40.45 -40.16
CA GLY A 106 12.73 39.17 -40.62
C GLY A 106 12.00 37.96 -40.04
N PRO A 107 12.47 36.72 -40.33
CA PRO A 107 11.85 35.53 -39.76
C PRO A 107 11.95 35.54 -38.22
N SER A 108 10.84 35.23 -37.57
CA SER A 108 10.76 35.04 -36.13
C SER A 108 11.45 33.73 -35.75
N HIS A 109 12.40 33.78 -34.82
CA HIS A 109 13.16 32.62 -34.35
C HIS A 109 12.83 32.35 -32.89
N CYS A 110 12.42 31.12 -32.58
CA CYS A 110 12.40 30.59 -31.22
C CYS A 110 13.87 30.39 -30.79
N ARG A 111 14.24 30.73 -29.56
CA ARG A 111 15.54 30.28 -29.02
C ARG A 111 15.32 28.90 -28.39
N ASP A 112 16.23 27.97 -28.70
CA ASP A 112 16.25 26.60 -28.16
C ASP A 112 16.57 26.58 -26.67
#